data_AF-A0A9R0SRY4-F1
#
_entry.id   AF-A0A9R0SRY4-F1
#
_cell.length_a   1.000
_cell.length_b   1.000
_cell.length_c   1.000
_cell.angle_alpha   90.00
_cell.angle_beta   90.00
_cell.angle_gamma   90.00
#
_symmetry.space_group_name_H-M   'P 1'
#
loop_
_entity.id
_entity.type
_entity.pdbx_description
1 polymer ?
#
loop_
_entity_poly.entity_id
_entity_poly.type
_entity_poly.pdbx_seq_one_letter_code
_entity_poly.pdbx_strand_id
1 'polypeptide(L)'
;MKPLDDDHSRRLFFGRLFGCESDCPEELKQVSSQIVEICGGLPLATISIASLLANLPSVSVDLLTHIHDSLVSCLSSNSTSERTSQVLNLSHGS
;
A
#
# COMPACT_ATOMS: atom_id res chain seq x y z
N MET A 1 -0.97 7.18 -16.95
CA MET A 1 -1.70 6.04 -16.34
C MET A 1 -2.91 6.59 -15.63
N LYS A 2 -4.07 5.96 -15.77
CA LYS A 2 -5.25 6.34 -14.98
C LYS A 2 -5.20 5.63 -13.62
N PRO A 3 -5.61 6.30 -12.53
CA PRO A 3 -5.85 5.61 -11.27
C PRO A 3 -6.90 4.52 -11.49
N LEU A 4 -6.69 3.39 -10.85
CA LEU A 4 -7.63 2.27 -10.82
C LEU A 4 -8.65 2.55 -9.73
N ASP A 5 -9.91 2.20 -9.98
CA ASP A 5 -10.90 2.08 -8.92
C ASP A 5 -10.52 0.94 -7.96
N ASP A 6 -11.08 0.96 -6.75
CA ASP A 6 -10.84 -0.05 -5.72
C ASP A 6 -11.10 -1.49 -6.20
N ASP A 7 -12.20 -1.71 -6.94
CA ASP A 7 -12.54 -3.03 -7.49
C ASP A 7 -11.45 -3.54 -8.45
N HIS A 8 -11.01 -2.69 -9.37
CA HIS A 8 -9.96 -3.05 -10.32
C HIS A 8 -8.62 -3.29 -9.63
N SER A 9 -8.29 -2.48 -8.62
CA SER A 9 -7.06 -2.62 -7.83
C SER A 9 -7.06 -3.95 -7.08
N ARG A 10 -8.18 -4.30 -6.45
CA ARG A 10 -8.36 -5.59 -5.76
C ARG A 10 -8.22 -6.76 -6.72
N ARG A 11 -8.97 -6.74 -7.83
CA ARG A 11 -8.93 -7.83 -8.83
C ARG A 11 -7.52 -8.04 -9.39
N LEU A 12 -6.78 -6.96 -9.64
CA LEU A 12 -5.39 -7.05 -10.09
C LEU A 12 -4.47 -7.63 -9.02
N PHE A 13 -4.61 -7.17 -7.77
CA PHE A 13 -3.80 -7.66 -6.65
C PHE A 13 -4.03 -9.15 -6.40
N PHE A 14 -5.28 -9.55 -6.20
CA PHE A 14 -5.64 -10.94 -5.93
C PHE A 14 -5.35 -11.86 -7.12
N GLY A 15 -5.61 -11.40 -8.35
CA GLY A 15 -5.28 -12.15 -9.56
C GLY A 15 -3.78 -12.38 -9.72
N ARG A 16 -2.94 -11.43 -9.30
CA ARG A 16 -1.48 -11.58 -9.33
C ARG A 16 -0.96 -12.48 -8.21
N LEU A 17 -1.58 -12.42 -7.03
CA LEU A 17 -1.11 -13.12 -5.84
C LEU A 17 -1.61 -14.56 -5.74
N PHE A 18 -2.88 -14.80 -6.07
CA PHE A 18 -3.56 -16.10 -5.94
C PHE A 18 -4.06 -16.66 -7.27
N GLY A 19 -3.88 -15.94 -8.38
CA GLY A 19 -4.44 -16.31 -9.69
C GLY A 19 -5.88 -15.85 -9.90
N CYS A 20 -6.72 -15.90 -8.86
CA CYS A 20 -8.08 -15.39 -8.86
C CYS A 20 -8.50 -14.89 -7.47
N GLU A 21 -9.40 -13.91 -7.40
CA GLU A 21 -9.94 -13.45 -6.12
C GLU A 21 -10.71 -14.56 -5.37
N SER A 22 -11.30 -15.50 -6.10
CA SER A 22 -12.08 -16.60 -5.52
C SER A 22 -11.22 -17.64 -4.80
N ASP A 23 -9.94 -17.75 -5.17
CA ASP A 23 -8.98 -18.68 -4.58
C ASP A 23 -8.28 -18.09 -3.34
N CYS A 24 -8.54 -16.83 -3.01
CA CYS A 24 -8.00 -16.18 -1.83
C CYS A 24 -8.77 -16.62 -0.58
N PRO A 25 -8.10 -17.20 0.44
CA PRO A 25 -8.76 -17.55 1.69
C PRO A 25 -9.24 -16.29 2.43
N GLU A 26 -10.39 -16.38 3.08
CA GLU A 26 -11.07 -15.24 3.72
C GLU A 26 -10.18 -14.51 4.74
N GLU A 27 -9.34 -15.26 5.47
CA GLU A 27 -8.39 -14.71 6.44
C GLU A 27 -7.36 -13.77 5.79
N LEU A 28 -6.88 -14.09 4.58
CA LEU A 28 -5.94 -13.25 3.83
C LEU A 28 -6.67 -12.12 3.11
N LYS A 29 -7.95 -12.32 2.74
CA LYS A 29 -8.74 -11.37 1.95
C LYS A 29 -8.90 -10.03 2.66
N GLN A 30 -9.13 -10.04 3.97
CA GLN A 30 -9.27 -8.81 4.75
C GLN A 30 -7.98 -7.97 4.76
N VAL A 31 -6.85 -8.57 5.13
CA VAL A 31 -5.57 -7.85 5.21
C VAL A 31 -5.09 -7.43 3.82
N SER A 32 -5.25 -8.30 2.82
CA SER A 32 -4.94 -7.98 1.42
C SER A 32 -5.75 -6.78 0.91
N SER A 33 -7.04 -6.68 1.27
CA SER A 33 -7.86 -5.52 0.87
C SER A 33 -7.38 -4.22 1.50
N GLN A 34 -6.94 -4.25 2.77
CA GLN A 34 -6.39 -3.05 3.41
C GLN A 34 -5.08 -2.61 2.74
N ILE A 35 -4.22 -3.55 2.33
CA ILE A 35 -2.99 -3.24 1.58
C ILE A 35 -3.32 -2.57 0.24
N VAL A 36 -4.38 -3.02 -0.45
CA VAL A 36 -4.84 -2.40 -1.70
C VAL A 36 -5.37 -0.99 -1.44
N GLU A 37 -6.11 -0.77 -0.36
CA GLU A 37 -6.61 0.55 0.03
C GLU A 37 -5.45 1.53 0.28
N ILE A 38 -4.38 1.08 0.93
CA ILE A 38 -3.14 1.87 1.13
C ILE A 38 -2.52 2.32 -0.20
N CYS A 39 -2.66 1.52 -1.27
CA CYS A 39 -2.16 1.88 -2.59
C CYS A 39 -2.97 3.00 -3.26
N GLY A 40 -4.14 3.37 -2.75
CA GLY A 40 -4.93 4.53 -3.21
C GLY A 40 -5.24 4.51 -4.71
N GLY A 41 -5.49 3.32 -5.29
CA GLY A 41 -5.77 3.18 -6.72
C GLY A 41 -4.56 3.38 -7.64
N LEU A 42 -3.34 3.44 -7.10
CA LEU A 42 -2.13 3.53 -7.93
C LEU A 42 -1.81 2.15 -8.53
N PRO A 43 -1.85 1.99 -9.87
CA PRO A 43 -1.60 0.71 -10.52
C PRO A 43 -0.18 0.19 -10.24
N LEU A 44 0.80 1.09 -10.20
CA LEU A 44 2.20 0.72 -9.99
C LEU A 44 2.47 0.22 -8.54
N ALA A 45 1.81 0.82 -7.55
CA ALA A 45 1.89 0.40 -6.16
C ALA A 45 1.25 -0.98 -5.99
N THR A 46 0.02 -1.14 -6.48
CA THR A 46 -0.73 -2.40 -6.45
C THR A 46 0.07 -3.55 -7.08
N ILE A 47 0.61 -3.34 -8.29
CA ILE A 47 1.41 -4.35 -8.99
C ILE A 47 2.71 -4.66 -8.24
N SER A 48 3.41 -3.65 -7.72
CA SER A 48 4.67 -3.87 -7.00
C SER A 48 4.46 -4.73 -5.77
N ILE A 49 3.47 -4.40 -4.94
CA ILE A 49 3.22 -5.16 -3.71
C ILE A 49 2.71 -6.57 -4.04
N ALA A 50 1.78 -6.70 -4.98
CA ALA A 50 1.28 -8.01 -5.39
C ALA A 50 2.40 -8.88 -5.96
N SER A 51 3.30 -8.31 -6.75
CA SER A 51 4.45 -9.02 -7.29
C SER A 51 5.48 -9.35 -6.21
N LEU A 52 5.69 -8.48 -5.22
CA LEU A 52 6.56 -8.77 -4.08
C LEU A 52 6.02 -9.99 -3.33
N LEU A 53 4.73 -9.96 -2.97
CA LEU A 53 4.02 -11.03 -2.27
C LEU A 53 4.02 -12.35 -3.06
N ALA A 54 3.84 -12.30 -4.37
CA ALA A 54 3.87 -13.48 -5.24
C ALA A 54 5.26 -14.13 -5.33
N ASN A 55 6.34 -13.38 -5.03
CA ASN A 55 7.70 -13.94 -4.96
C ASN A 55 8.02 -14.56 -3.59
N LEU A 56 7.17 -14.41 -2.58
CA LEU A 56 7.40 -15.07 -1.29
C LEU A 56 6.99 -16.54 -1.37
N PRO A 57 7.76 -17.43 -0.70
CA PRO A 57 7.51 -18.87 -0.74
C PRO A 57 6.19 -19.29 -0.07
N SER A 58 5.68 -18.46 0.84
CA SER A 58 4.41 -18.68 1.52
C SER A 58 3.77 -17.36 1.92
N VAL A 59 2.53 -17.14 1.47
CA VAL A 59 1.71 -15.99 1.89
C VAL A 59 0.91 -16.39 3.12
N SER A 60 1.05 -15.64 4.22
CA SER A 60 0.36 -15.90 5.49
C SER A 60 -0.21 -14.60 6.04
N VAL A 61 -1.21 -14.71 6.93
CA VAL A 61 -1.87 -13.54 7.54
C VAL A 61 -0.86 -12.67 8.27
N ASP A 62 0.06 -13.28 9.01
CA ASP A 62 1.12 -12.60 9.75
C ASP A 62 2.04 -11.77 8.84
N LEU A 63 2.49 -12.38 7.73
CA LEU A 63 3.31 -11.72 6.73
C LEU A 63 2.59 -10.53 6.09
N LEU A 64 1.33 -10.71 5.67
CA LEU A 64 0.53 -9.61 5.10
C LEU A 64 0.34 -8.49 6.13
N THR A 65 0.10 -8.83 7.39
CA THR A 65 -0.11 -7.87 8.48
C THR A 65 1.17 -7.07 8.73
N HIS A 66 2.33 -7.72 8.72
CA HIS A 66 3.61 -7.07 8.88
C HIS A 66 3.91 -6.10 7.72
N ILE A 67 3.63 -6.52 6.48
CA ILE A 67 3.78 -5.64 5.30
C ILE A 67 2.83 -4.46 5.39
N HIS A 68 1.57 -4.69 5.77
CA HIS A 68 0.59 -3.64 5.99
C HIS A 68 1.07 -2.62 7.04
N ASP A 69 1.46 -3.08 8.22
CA ASP A 69 1.96 -2.22 9.30
C ASP A 69 3.19 -1.43 8.87
N SER A 70 4.13 -2.07 8.17
CA SER A 70 5.31 -1.41 7.62
C SER A 70 4.93 -0.31 6.62
N LEU A 71 3.94 -0.54 5.75
CA LEU A 71 3.47 0.47 4.80
C LEU A 71 2.81 1.66 5.52
N VAL A 72 1.94 1.38 6.50
CA VAL A 72 1.29 2.41 7.32
C VAL A 72 2.34 3.24 8.06
N SER A 73 3.31 2.57 8.69
CA SER A 73 4.42 3.21 9.41
C SER A 73 5.28 4.07 8.47
N CYS A 74 5.62 3.56 7.28
CA CYS A 74 6.35 4.33 6.26
C CYS A 74 5.58 5.59 5.85
N LEU A 75 4.27 5.48 5.60
CA LEU A 75 3.43 6.63 5.20
C LEU A 75 3.28 7.66 6.32
N SER A 76 3.08 7.19 7.56
CA SER A 76 2.98 8.05 8.75
C SER A 76 4.31 8.75 9.07
N SER A 77 5.44 8.09 8.79
CA SER A 77 6.77 8.69 8.96
C SER A 77 7.06 9.73 7.88
N ASN A 78 6.59 9.50 6.66
CA ASN A 78 6.80 10.39 5.52
C ASN A 78 5.98 11.70 5.62
N SER A 79 5.01 11.79 6.54
CA SER A 79 4.29 13.03 6.88
C SER A 79 5.17 14.01 7.67
N THR A 80 6.32 13.59 8.19
CA THR A 80 7.25 14.46 8.94
C THR A 80 8.21 15.21 8.00
N SER A 81 7.69 15.78 6.91
CA SER A 81 8.37 16.81 6.12
C SER A 81 7.56 18.11 6.12
N GLU A 82 6.98 18.46 7.26
CA GLU A 82 6.53 19.83 7.57
C GLU A 82 7.58 20.55 8.43
N ARG A 83 8.85 20.50 8.04
CA ARG A 83 9.92 21.28 8.71
C ARG A 83 10.61 22.31 7.83
N THR A 84 9.97 22.74 6.74
CA THR A 84 10.45 23.87 5.91
C THR A 84 9.63 25.15 6.07
N SER A 85 8.51 25.13 6.80
CA SER A 85 7.75 26.35 7.15
C SER A 85 8.32 27.18 8.30
N GLN A 86 9.57 26.93 8.72
CA GLN A 86 10.23 27.71 9.79
C GLN A 86 11.39 28.59 9.30
N VAL A 87 11.64 28.68 7.99
CA VAL A 87 12.70 29.54 7.41
C VAL A 87 12.16 30.84 6.81
N LEU A 88 10.86 30.96 6.54
CA LEU A 88 10.30 32.11 5.81
C LEU A 88 9.70 33.22 6.70
N ASN A 89 9.71 33.09 8.03
CA ASN A 89 9.14 34.11 8.93
C ASN A 89 10.19 34.89 9.76
N LEU A 90 11.46 34.89 9.33
CA LEU A 90 12.54 35.67 9.98
C LEU A 90 12.97 36.91 9.18
N SER A 91 12.29 37.24 8.08
CA SER A 91 12.56 38.47 7.31
C SER A 91 11.51 39.54 7.60
N HIS A 92 11.36 39.92 8.87
CA HIS A 92 10.98 41.28 9.25
C HIS A 92 12.13 41.82 10.11
N GLY A 93 12.92 42.75 9.57
CA GLY A 93 14.01 43.35 10.32
C GLY A 93 14.98 44.17 9.49
N SER A 94 14.50 45.17 8.75
CA SER A 94 15.18 46.45 8.46
C SER A 94 14.17 47.44 7.92
#